data_AF-A0A533VX08-F1
#
_entry.id   AF-A0A533VX08-F1
#
_cell.length_a   1.000
_cell.length_b   1.000
_cell.length_c   1.000
_cell.angle_alpha   90.00
_cell.angle_beta   90.00
_cell.angle_gamma   90.00
#
_symmetry.space_group_name_H-M   'P 1'
#
loop_
_entity.id
_entity.type
_entity.pdbx_description
1 polymer ?
#
loop_
_entity_poly.entity_id
_entity_poly.type
_entity_poly.pdbx_seq_one_letter_code
_entity_poly.pdbx_strand_id
1 'polypeptide(L)'
;MNLILTSAKGLEARASAEFKELALLSGIRKVGIERSAYDGVIEAEVENPRALLKFLADYVKSEPFRIRFILRALPIDAVVDTKMKDITATVKRLSSTIGQGETFRITIETRDSPYSTKELIDAIADVIDKKVDLESPKKIVLVQV
;
A
#
# COMPACT_ATOMS: atom_id res chain seq x y z
N MET A 1 12.05 0.76 -2.21
CA MET A 1 10.86 0.29 -1.46
C MET A 1 9.75 -0.14 -2.41
N ASN A 2 9.04 -1.23 -2.10
CA ASN A 2 7.85 -1.67 -2.86
C ASN A 2 6.73 -2.25 -1.98
N LEU A 3 6.87 -2.13 -0.66
CA LEU A 3 5.87 -2.46 0.35
C LEU A 3 5.86 -1.41 1.46
N ILE A 4 4.67 -1.11 1.94
CA ILE A 4 4.45 -0.41 3.21
C ILE A 4 3.83 -1.39 4.19
N LEU A 5 4.43 -1.49 5.38
CA LEU A 5 3.89 -2.22 6.52
C LEU A 5 3.53 -1.22 7.61
N THR A 6 2.46 -1.51 8.36
CA THR A 6 2.13 -0.76 9.56
C THR A 6 2.22 -1.62 10.81
N SER A 7 2.58 -1.01 11.93
CA SER A 7 2.59 -1.62 13.26
C SER A 7 1.98 -0.69 14.29
N ALA A 8 1.75 -1.19 15.50
CA ALA A 8 1.54 -0.28 16.64
C ALA A 8 2.83 0.53 16.86
N LYS A 9 2.67 1.78 17.35
CA LYS A 9 3.78 2.69 17.64
C LYS A 9 4.77 2.04 18.60
N GLY A 10 6.06 2.12 18.28
CA GLY A 10 7.15 1.56 19.09
C GLY A 10 7.34 0.05 18.93
N LEU A 11 6.50 -0.64 18.15
CA LEU A 11 6.64 -2.07 17.85
C LEU A 11 7.23 -2.34 16.46
N GLU A 12 7.77 -1.33 15.78
CA GLU A 12 8.24 -1.45 14.40
C GLU A 12 9.37 -2.48 14.27
N ALA A 13 10.25 -2.56 15.27
CA ALA A 13 11.33 -3.54 15.31
C ALA A 13 10.78 -4.98 15.40
N ARG A 14 9.71 -5.20 16.17
CA ARG A 14 9.06 -6.52 16.28
C ARG A 14 8.31 -6.87 15.01
N ALA A 15 7.57 -5.93 14.44
CA ALA A 15 6.91 -6.10 13.14
C ALA A 15 7.92 -6.37 12.01
N SER A 16 9.08 -5.72 12.03
CA SER A 16 10.16 -5.96 11.08
C SER A 16 10.75 -7.37 11.20
N ALA A 17 10.95 -7.86 12.42
CA ALA A 17 11.42 -9.23 12.67
C ALA A 17 10.38 -10.26 12.21
N GLU A 18 9.11 -10.07 12.60
CA GLU A 18 7.99 -10.90 12.16
C GLU A 18 7.87 -10.93 10.63
N PHE A 19 7.99 -9.78 9.96
CA PHE A 19 7.94 -9.71 8.50
C PHE A 19 9.07 -10.49 7.83
N LYS A 20 10.29 -10.43 8.37
CA LYS A 20 11.42 -11.22 7.86
C LYS A 20 11.18 -12.72 8.01
N GLU A 21 10.64 -13.15 9.14
CA GLU A 21 10.29 -14.57 9.36
C GLU A 21 9.23 -15.03 8.35
N LEU A 22 8.16 -14.27 8.17
CA LEU A 22 7.10 -14.60 7.22
C LEU A 22 7.58 -14.59 5.76
N ALA A 23 8.43 -13.62 5.40
CA ALA A 23 9.06 -13.58 4.08
C ALA A 23 9.93 -14.84 3.85
N LEU A 24 10.73 -15.24 4.85
CA LEU A 24 11.54 -16.45 4.77
C LEU A 24 10.68 -17.71 4.60
N LEU A 25 9.56 -17.81 5.33
CA LEU A 25 8.60 -18.91 5.19
C LEU A 25 7.99 -18.98 3.79
N SER A 26 7.77 -17.83 3.15
CA SER A 26 7.33 -17.77 1.75
C SER A 26 8.43 -18.08 0.72
N GLY A 27 9.67 -18.27 1.17
CA GLY A 27 10.85 -18.53 0.33
C GLY A 27 11.68 -17.29 -0.01
N ILE A 28 11.26 -16.08 0.38
CA ILE A 28 11.98 -14.83 0.13
C ILE A 28 13.06 -14.63 1.19
N ARG A 29 14.32 -14.71 0.78
CA ARG A 29 15.47 -14.59 1.70
C ARG A 29 16.00 -13.17 1.83
N LYS A 30 15.88 -12.37 0.77
CA LYS A 30 16.39 -11.00 0.74
C LYS A 30 15.24 -10.04 0.95
N VAL A 31 15.24 -9.38 2.12
CA VAL A 31 14.26 -8.36 2.49
C VAL A 31 15.02 -7.11 2.92
N GLY A 32 14.84 -6.02 2.18
CA GLY A 32 15.21 -4.68 2.65
C GLY A 32 14.14 -4.16 3.59
N ILE A 33 14.53 -3.65 4.76
CA ILE A 33 13.61 -3.02 5.71
C ILE A 33 14.24 -1.75 6.23
N GLU A 34 13.50 -0.66 6.14
CA GLU A 34 13.88 0.64 6.66
C GLU A 34 12.75 1.20 7.54
N ARG A 35 13.13 1.93 8.58
CA ARG A 35 12.18 2.71 9.35
C ARG A 35 11.87 3.97 8.55
N SER A 36 10.58 4.25 8.37
CA SER A 36 10.19 5.53 7.80
C SER A 36 10.37 6.66 8.84
N ALA A 37 10.16 7.90 8.41
CA ALA A 37 10.12 9.06 9.30
C ALA A 37 8.88 9.07 10.23
N TYR A 38 7.94 8.14 10.05
CA TYR A 38 6.66 8.11 10.76
C TYR A 38 6.54 6.88 11.67
N ASP A 39 6.15 7.11 12.92
CA ASP A 39 5.92 6.03 13.89
C ASP A 39 4.88 5.03 13.38
N GLY A 40 5.13 3.75 13.62
CA GLY A 40 4.26 2.66 13.19
C GLY A 40 4.26 2.41 11.68
N VAL A 41 5.19 2.97 10.91
CA VAL A 41 5.30 2.78 9.46
C VAL A 41 6.68 2.29 9.09
N ILE A 42 6.70 1.19 8.35
CA ILE A 42 7.90 0.49 7.93
C ILE A 42 7.87 0.38 6.41
N GLU A 43 9.00 0.72 5.80
CA GLU A 43 9.21 0.56 4.37
C GLU A 43 9.97 -0.74 4.12
N ALA A 44 9.48 -1.53 3.18
CA ALA A 44 10.09 -2.80 2.84
C ALA A 44 10.33 -2.93 1.33
N GLU A 45 11.34 -3.72 1.00
CA GLU A 45 11.69 -4.07 -0.37
C GLU A 45 11.94 -5.57 -0.50
N VAL A 46 11.18 -6.19 -1.40
CA VAL A 46 11.23 -7.63 -1.70
C VAL A 46 11.14 -7.87 -3.21
N GLU A 47 11.60 -9.02 -3.70
CA GLU A 47 11.59 -9.30 -5.14
C GLU A 47 10.17 -9.44 -5.75
N ASN A 48 9.21 -9.99 -4.99
CA ASN A 48 7.86 -10.24 -5.47
C ASN A 48 6.80 -9.90 -4.40
N PRO A 49 6.49 -8.60 -4.23
CA PRO A 49 5.62 -8.15 -3.14
C PRO A 49 4.20 -8.71 -3.25
N ARG A 50 3.66 -8.85 -4.47
CA ARG A 50 2.29 -9.35 -4.68
C ARG A 50 2.15 -10.84 -4.32
N ALA A 51 3.15 -11.67 -4.66
CA ALA A 51 3.15 -13.07 -4.26
C ALA A 51 3.27 -13.24 -2.74
N LEU A 52 4.15 -12.46 -2.11
CA LEU A 52 4.28 -12.43 -0.66
C LEU A 52 2.98 -12.02 0.02
N LEU A 53 2.35 -10.93 -0.42
CA LEU A 53 1.08 -10.47 0.16
C LEU A 53 -0.05 -11.50 -0.01
N LYS A 54 -0.08 -12.22 -1.13
CA LYS A 54 -1.02 -13.33 -1.32
C LYS A 54 -0.76 -14.45 -0.31
N PHE A 55 0.49 -14.86 -0.15
CA PHE A 55 0.89 -15.84 0.87
C PHE A 55 0.48 -15.37 2.28
N LEU A 56 0.76 -14.11 2.64
CA LEU A 56 0.37 -13.55 3.94
C LEU A 56 -1.15 -13.54 4.14
N ALA A 57 -1.91 -13.19 3.11
CA ALA A 57 -3.37 -13.18 3.17
C ALA A 57 -3.96 -14.58 3.39
N ASP A 58 -3.34 -15.62 2.81
CA ASP A 58 -3.74 -17.01 3.03
C ASP A 58 -3.26 -17.52 4.40
N TYR A 59 -2.05 -17.14 4.80
CA TYR A 59 -1.45 -17.53 6.08
C TYR A 59 -2.20 -16.95 7.29
N VAL A 60 -2.68 -15.71 7.22
CA VAL A 60 -3.53 -15.10 8.26
C VAL A 60 -4.83 -15.88 8.44
N LYS A 61 -5.40 -16.43 7.37
CA LYS A 61 -6.64 -17.22 7.46
C LYS A 61 -6.40 -18.59 8.09
N SER A 62 -5.24 -19.21 7.82
CA SER A 62 -4.90 -20.53 8.37
C SER A 62 -4.39 -20.45 9.81
N GLU A 63 -3.52 -19.48 10.12
CA GLU A 63 -2.92 -19.30 11.44
C GLU A 63 -3.00 -17.83 11.93
N PRO A 64 -4.21 -17.33 12.26
CA PRO A 64 -4.39 -15.91 12.62
C PRO A 64 -3.47 -15.41 13.74
N PHE A 65 -3.17 -16.26 14.72
CA PHE A 65 -2.38 -15.91 15.91
C PHE A 65 -0.88 -15.76 15.65
N ARG A 66 -0.40 -16.10 14.44
CA ARG A 66 1.00 -16.02 14.03
C ARG A 66 1.42 -14.63 13.56
N ILE A 67 0.48 -13.79 13.13
CA ILE A 67 0.75 -12.40 12.79
C ILE A 67 0.19 -11.53 13.92
N ARG A 68 1.10 -10.86 14.65
CA ARG A 68 0.80 -10.14 15.88
C ARG A 68 1.17 -8.67 15.81
N PHE A 69 2.24 -8.33 15.09
CA PHE A 69 2.80 -6.98 15.12
C PHE A 69 2.55 -6.21 13.82
N ILE A 70 2.50 -6.90 12.68
CA ILE A 70 2.08 -6.33 11.40
C ILE A 70 0.55 -6.13 11.43
N LEU A 71 0.11 -4.88 11.30
CA LEU A 71 -1.31 -4.51 11.26
C LEU A 71 -1.84 -4.44 9.83
N ARG A 72 -1.03 -3.94 8.89
CA ARG A 72 -1.35 -3.86 7.46
C ARG A 72 -0.09 -4.06 6.64
N ALA A 73 -0.22 -4.69 5.48
CA ALA A 73 0.83 -4.81 4.48
C ALA A 73 0.26 -4.46 3.11
N LEU A 74 0.87 -3.50 2.42
CA LEU A 74 0.39 -2.98 1.15
C LEU A 74 1.47 -2.95 0.09
N PRO A 75 1.14 -3.29 -1.16
CA PRO A 75 2.04 -3.09 -2.28
C PRO A 75 2.12 -1.60 -2.62
N ILE A 76 3.31 -1.16 -3.01
CA ILE A 76 3.52 0.14 -3.64
C ILE A 76 3.72 -0.09 -5.13
N ASP A 77 2.80 0.43 -5.94
CA ASP A 77 2.90 0.34 -7.41
C ASP A 77 3.81 1.43 -8.00
N ALA A 78 3.94 2.57 -7.32
CA ALA A 78 4.85 3.65 -7.70
C ALA A 78 5.15 4.58 -6.51
N VAL A 79 6.35 5.16 -6.51
CA VAL A 79 6.76 6.27 -5.62
C VAL A 79 7.04 7.48 -6.52
N VAL A 80 6.52 8.64 -6.15
CA VAL A 80 6.67 9.89 -6.89
C VAL A 80 6.90 11.05 -5.94
N ASP A 81 7.45 12.15 -6.46
CA ASP A 81 7.48 13.42 -5.74
C ASP A 81 6.05 13.85 -5.37
N THR A 82 5.90 14.50 -4.21
CA THR A 82 4.63 15.07 -3.73
C THR A 82 4.24 16.33 -4.51
N LYS A 83 4.10 16.21 -5.83
CA LYS A 83 3.65 17.25 -6.77
C LYS A 83 2.40 16.74 -7.46
N MET A 84 1.35 17.56 -7.49
CA MET A 84 0.04 17.18 -8.06
C MET A 84 0.15 16.59 -9.49
N LYS A 85 1.03 17.14 -10.32
CA LYS A 85 1.28 16.66 -11.69
C LYS A 85 1.84 15.23 -11.73
N ASP A 86 2.78 14.90 -10.85
CA ASP A 86 3.44 13.59 -10.83
C ASP A 86 2.51 12.51 -10.27
N ILE A 87 1.71 12.88 -9.26
CA ILE A 87 0.65 12.03 -8.69
C ILE A 87 -0.38 11.69 -9.78
N THR A 88 -0.98 12.70 -10.40
CA THR A 88 -2.04 12.51 -11.41
C THR A 88 -1.54 11.77 -12.66
N ALA A 89 -0.34 12.08 -13.14
CA ALA A 89 0.26 11.35 -14.27
C ALA A 89 0.46 9.85 -13.95
N THR A 90 0.91 9.54 -12.73
CA THR A 90 1.13 8.16 -12.29
C THR A 90 -0.17 7.41 -12.08
N VAL A 91 -1.16 8.04 -11.45
CA VAL A 91 -2.51 7.50 -11.32
C VAL A 91 -3.10 7.19 -12.69
N LYS A 92 -3.00 8.12 -13.65
CA LYS A 92 -3.50 7.91 -15.02
C LYS A 92 -2.85 6.72 -15.71
N ARG A 93 -1.55 6.49 -15.49
CA ARG A 93 -0.85 5.31 -16.01
C ARG A 93 -1.37 4.03 -15.35
N LEU A 94 -1.53 4.03 -14.03
CA LEU A 94 -1.98 2.88 -13.24
C LEU A 94 -3.48 2.57 -13.43
N SER A 95 -4.30 3.55 -13.81
CA SER A 95 -5.73 3.37 -14.03
C SER A 95 -6.05 2.43 -15.20
N SER A 96 -5.08 2.18 -16.09
CA SER A 96 -5.16 1.13 -17.12
C SER A 96 -5.35 -0.29 -16.54
N THR A 97 -5.00 -0.49 -15.27
CA THR A 97 -5.21 -1.76 -14.55
C THR A 97 -6.65 -1.95 -14.04
N ILE A 98 -7.49 -0.90 -14.14
CA ILE A 98 -8.92 -0.95 -13.86
C ILE A 98 -9.62 -1.41 -15.13
N GLY A 99 -10.23 -2.59 -15.07
CA GLY A 99 -10.91 -3.22 -16.19
C GLY A 99 -12.01 -2.35 -16.79
N GLN A 100 -12.44 -2.66 -18.01
CA GLN A 100 -13.60 -2.00 -18.61
C GLN A 100 -14.86 -2.38 -17.82
N GLY A 101 -15.65 -1.38 -17.41
CA GLY A 101 -16.84 -1.59 -16.58
C GLY A 101 -16.55 -1.84 -15.09
N GLU A 102 -15.29 -1.95 -14.66
CA GLU A 102 -14.96 -2.00 -13.23
C GLU A 102 -15.14 -0.63 -12.57
N THR A 103 -15.55 -0.66 -11.30
CA THR A 103 -15.67 0.54 -10.46
C THR A 103 -14.44 0.74 -9.60
N PHE A 104 -14.20 1.97 -9.18
CA PHE A 104 -13.11 2.28 -8.25
C PHE A 104 -13.50 3.27 -7.16
N ARG A 105 -12.71 3.29 -6.10
CA ARG A 105 -12.74 4.29 -5.03
C ARG A 105 -11.36 4.89 -4.84
N ILE A 106 -11.30 6.20 -4.64
CA ILE A 106 -10.08 6.90 -4.23
C ILE A 106 -10.00 6.87 -2.71
N THR A 107 -8.85 6.52 -2.17
CA THR A 107 -8.58 6.60 -0.72
C THR A 107 -7.26 7.33 -0.54
N ILE A 108 -7.30 8.41 0.21
CA ILE A 108 -6.12 9.21 0.52
C ILE A 108 -5.80 9.01 2.00
N GLU A 109 -4.56 8.66 2.29
CA GLU A 109 -4.02 8.63 3.65
C GLU A 109 -2.83 9.59 3.71
N THR A 110 -3.01 10.71 4.40
CA THR A 110 -1.96 11.74 4.52
C THR A 110 -1.37 11.76 5.92
N ARG A 111 -0.05 11.87 6.02
CA ARG A 111 0.65 12.17 7.28
C ARG A 111 1.13 13.61 7.31
N ASP A 112 1.78 14.04 6.23
CA ASP A 112 2.24 15.42 6.07
C ASP A 112 2.12 15.80 4.58
N SER A 113 1.00 16.42 4.22
CA SER A 113 0.68 16.76 2.83
C SER A 113 0.51 18.27 2.66
N PRO A 114 1.10 18.88 1.62
CA PRO A 114 0.85 20.28 1.28
C PRO A 114 -0.54 20.49 0.64
N TYR A 115 -1.24 19.43 0.28
CA TYR A 115 -2.57 19.46 -0.34
C TYR A 115 -3.64 18.89 0.60
N SER A 116 -4.85 19.44 0.53
CA SER A 116 -6.00 18.85 1.22
C SER A 116 -6.44 17.54 0.56
N THR A 117 -7.07 16.67 1.34
CA THR A 117 -7.66 15.42 0.83
C THR A 117 -8.63 15.66 -0.32
N LYS A 118 -9.41 16.75 -0.27
CA LYS A 118 -10.36 17.09 -1.33
C LYS A 118 -9.64 17.45 -2.63
N GLU A 119 -8.63 18.32 -2.56
CA GLU A 119 -7.84 18.70 -3.74
C GLU A 119 -7.19 17.49 -4.43
N LEU A 120 -6.66 16.55 -3.63
CA LEU A 120 -6.10 15.31 -4.16
C LEU A 120 -7.17 14.44 -4.82
N ILE A 121 -8.33 14.25 -4.18
CA ILE A 121 -9.43 13.46 -4.75
C ILE A 121 -9.91 14.05 -6.07
N ASP A 122 -10.19 15.35 -6.11
CA ASP A 122 -10.70 16.04 -7.30
C ASP A 122 -9.71 15.89 -8.47
N ALA A 123 -8.42 16.15 -8.24
CA ALA A 123 -7.39 16.03 -9.27
C ALA A 123 -7.17 14.59 -9.77
N ILE A 124 -7.30 13.60 -8.88
CA ILE A 124 -7.16 12.17 -9.22
C ILE A 124 -8.38 11.66 -9.98
N ALA A 125 -9.59 12.09 -9.59
CA ALA A 125 -10.83 11.68 -10.24
C ALA A 125 -10.88 12.14 -11.70
N ASP A 126 -10.41 13.36 -11.99
CA ASP A 126 -10.41 13.95 -13.34
C ASP A 126 -9.57 13.18 -14.37
N VAL A 127 -8.60 12.37 -13.92
CA VAL A 127 -7.71 11.62 -14.82
C VAL A 127 -8.08 10.15 -14.98
N ILE A 128 -9.13 9.67 -14.29
CA ILE A 128 -9.59 8.28 -14.36
C ILE A 128 -10.94 8.21 -15.05
N ASP A 129 -10.95 7.76 -16.30
CA ASP A 129 -12.17 7.50 -17.07
C ASP A 129 -12.78 6.13 -16.72
N LYS A 130 -13.25 5.99 -15.48
CA LYS A 130 -13.92 4.79 -14.93
C LYS A 130 -15.05 5.21 -13.99
N LYS A 131 -15.97 4.29 -13.69
CA LYS A 131 -17.08 4.58 -12.78
C LYS A 131 -16.61 4.59 -11.32
N VAL A 132 -17.04 5.58 -10.55
CA VAL A 132 -16.79 5.63 -9.10
C VAL A 132 -17.85 4.83 -8.34
N ASP A 133 -17.42 4.07 -7.34
CA ASP A 133 -18.28 3.40 -6.36
C ASP A 133 -17.64 3.54 -4.98
N LEU A 134 -18.31 4.22 -4.05
CA LEU A 134 -17.77 4.50 -2.72
C LEU A 134 -18.02 3.37 -1.73
N GLU A 135 -18.98 2.49 -1.99
CA GLU A 135 -19.44 1.44 -1.08
C GLU A 135 -18.83 0.09 -1.42
N SER A 136 -18.89 -0.33 -2.70
CA SER A 136 -18.40 -1.64 -3.15
C SER A 136 -17.53 -1.56 -4.41
N PRO A 137 -16.40 -0.83 -4.35
CA PRO A 137 -15.51 -0.69 -5.49
C PRO A 137 -14.82 -2.01 -5.83
N LYS A 138 -14.65 -2.26 -7.14
CA LYS A 138 -13.80 -3.38 -7.60
C LYS A 138 -12.31 -3.13 -7.37
N LYS A 139 -11.89 -1.86 -7.40
CA LYS A 139 -10.50 -1.41 -7.22
C LYS A 139 -10.41 -0.23 -6.26
N ILE A 140 -9.33 -0.16 -5.49
CA ILE A 140 -9.03 1.00 -4.64
C ILE A 140 -7.77 1.67 -5.18
N VAL A 141 -7.88 2.95 -5.51
CA VAL A 141 -6.74 3.82 -5.79
C VAL A 141 -6.33 4.43 -4.45
N LEU A 142 -5.35 3.81 -3.81
CA LEU A 142 -4.79 4.28 -2.54
C LEU A 142 -3.60 5.18 -2.81
N VAL A 143 -3.67 6.43 -2.34
CA VAL A 143 -2.53 7.36 -2.34
C VAL A 143 -2.14 7.61 -0.89
N GLN A 144 -0.88 7.31 -0.56
CA GLN A 144 -0.28 7.67 0.70
C GLN A 144 0.64 8.87 0.49
N VAL A 145 0.44 9.92 1.26
CA VAL A 145 1.26 11.14 1.26
C VAL A 145 1.92 11.31 2.62
#